data_AF-A0A817W1X6-F1
#
_entry.id   AF-A0A817W1X6-F1
#
_cell.length_a   1.000
_cell.length_b   1.000
_cell.length_c   1.000
_cell.angle_alpha   90.00
_cell.angle_beta   90.00
_cell.angle_gamma   90.00
#
_symmetry.space_group_name_H-M   'P 1'
#
loop_
_entity.id
_entity.type
_entity.pdbx_description
1 polymer ?
#
loop_
_entity_poly.entity_id
_entity_poly.type
_entity_poly.pdbx_seq_one_letter_code
_entity_poly.pdbx_strand_id
1 'polypeptide(L)'
;MTTVSRTLSFIFSQKGKPLLVMDNFVFKLNKTTNTKKYYRCENPECTMTLHTDINDVLIGTKGDHSHLFEPEQIEIRKLKHVIKERAKNETTPVPKIYDEETARFCLTSLAIAIVPSQREISTEIFVLLFLKGIIFKDSSLNKARRLQTPAIPDSQIFDIPDTYTKTLKGDPFLCVDKFIKRKTRLLLFASREQLKLLFESQIILMDGTFSASPLIFEQVYCLHAIKYQQCKHDFILS
;
A
#
# COMPACT_ATOMS: atom_id res chain seq x y z
N MET A 1 -23.60 35.86 21.44
CA MET A 1 -22.69 34.79 21.91
C MET A 1 -23.04 33.51 21.17
N THR A 2 -22.41 33.31 20.01
CA THR A 2 -22.48 32.06 19.25
C THR A 2 -21.16 31.35 19.49
N THR A 3 -21.13 30.40 20.41
CA THR A 3 -19.99 29.50 20.60
C THR A 3 -19.91 28.60 19.37
N VAL A 4 -19.20 29.07 18.34
CA VAL A 4 -18.81 28.23 17.20
C VAL A 4 -17.92 27.13 17.78
N SER A 5 -18.49 25.94 17.95
CA SER A 5 -17.79 24.73 18.31
C SER A 5 -16.75 24.43 17.23
N ARG A 6 -15.52 24.93 17.41
CA ARG A 6 -14.39 24.63 16.53
C ARG A 6 -13.98 23.17 16.75
N THR A 7 -14.16 22.33 15.74
CA THR A 7 -13.81 20.91 15.79
C THR A 7 -12.30 20.73 15.67
N LEU A 8 -11.70 20.10 16.67
CA LEU A 8 -10.30 19.69 16.65
C LEU A 8 -10.19 18.26 16.15
N SER A 9 -9.28 18.00 15.23
CA SER A 9 -8.95 16.64 14.80
C SER A 9 -7.43 16.43 14.74
N PHE A 10 -6.99 15.18 14.82
CA PHE A 10 -5.58 14.85 14.74
C PHE A 10 -5.28 14.10 13.45
N ILE A 11 -4.17 14.44 12.81
CA ILE A 11 -3.57 13.69 11.71
C ILE A 11 -2.12 13.36 12.05
N PHE A 12 -1.48 12.48 11.29
CA PHE A 12 -0.08 12.12 11.53
C PHE A 12 0.82 12.69 10.44
N SER A 13 1.98 13.19 10.84
CA SER A 13 3.06 13.55 9.93
C SER A 13 3.64 12.31 9.24
N GLN A 14 4.42 12.51 8.16
CA GLN A 14 5.13 11.42 7.48
C GLN A 14 6.01 10.58 8.43
N LYS A 15 6.51 11.20 9.51
CA LYS A 15 7.34 10.56 10.55
C LYS A 15 6.52 9.97 11.72
N GLY A 16 5.19 9.96 11.64
CA GLY A 16 4.31 9.40 12.66
C GLY A 16 4.06 10.30 13.88
N LYS A 17 4.57 11.53 13.89
CA LYS A 17 4.24 12.50 14.96
C LYS A 17 2.82 13.07 14.76
N PRO A 18 2.01 13.23 15.82
CA PRO A 18 0.69 13.81 15.72
C PRO A 18 0.77 15.29 15.33
N LEU A 19 -0.13 15.72 14.46
CA LEU A 19 -0.37 17.07 14.00
C LEU A 19 -1.83 17.40 14.33
N LEU A 20 -2.06 18.62 14.80
CA LEU A 20 -3.40 19.09 15.11
C LEU A 20 -4.00 19.75 13.86
N VAL A 21 -5.26 19.49 13.59
CA VAL A 21 -6.04 20.11 12.53
C VAL A 21 -7.19 20.89 13.17
N MET A 22 -7.25 22.18 12.89
CA MET A 22 -8.32 23.09 13.29
C MET A 22 -8.69 23.95 12.09
N ASP A 23 -9.98 24.07 11.79
CA ASP A 23 -10.50 24.91 10.69
C ASP A 23 -9.78 24.66 9.34
N ASN A 24 -9.44 23.40 9.04
CA ASN A 24 -8.68 22.97 7.85
C ASN A 24 -7.24 23.51 7.75
N PHE A 25 -6.66 23.98 8.86
CA PHE A 25 -5.25 24.29 8.99
C PHE A 25 -4.51 23.24 9.80
N VAL A 26 -3.28 22.93 9.41
CA VAL A 26 -2.43 21.93 10.06
C VAL A 26 -1.39 22.60 10.95
N PHE A 27 -1.26 22.10 12.17
CA PHE A 27 -0.37 22.63 13.19
C PHE A 27 0.58 21.56 13.74
N LYS A 28 1.84 21.96 13.92
CA LYS A 28 2.93 21.18 14.50
C LYS A 28 3.10 21.54 15.97
N LEU A 29 3.23 20.51 16.81
CA LEU A 29 3.58 20.71 18.22
C LEU A 29 4.94 21.39 18.32
N ASN A 30 5.00 22.54 18.99
CA ASN A 30 6.21 23.32 19.17
C ASN A 30 6.79 23.08 20.58
N LYS A 31 5.96 23.27 21.61
CA LYS A 31 6.37 23.14 23.02
C LYS A 31 5.26 22.53 23.86
N THR A 32 5.64 21.71 24.83
CA THR A 32 4.73 21.20 25.86
C THR A 32 5.21 21.71 27.20
N THR A 33 4.31 22.29 27.97
CA THR A 33 4.49 22.65 29.39
C THR A 33 3.63 21.71 30.23
N ASN A 34 3.87 21.64 31.53
CA ASN A 34 3.09 20.81 32.47
C ASN A 34 1.58 21.08 32.40
N THR A 35 1.16 22.27 31.94
CA THR A 35 -0.25 22.69 31.91
C THR A 35 -0.80 22.93 30.50
N LYS A 36 0.03 23.08 29.47
CA LYS A 36 -0.42 23.53 28.14
C LYS A 36 0.45 22.97 27.02
N LYS A 37 -0.15 22.70 25.87
CA LYS A 37 0.55 22.36 24.62
C LYS A 37 0.45 23.55 23.66
N TYR A 38 1.58 23.93 23.08
CA TYR A 38 1.68 25.02 22.10
C TYR A 38 1.95 24.43 20.73
N TYR A 39 1.14 24.80 19.75
CA TYR A 39 1.32 24.40 18.36
C TYR A 39 1.51 25.64 17.47
N ARG A 40 2.34 25.47 16.44
CA ARG A 40 2.60 26.46 15.40
C ARG A 40 2.08 25.92 14.08
N CYS A 41 1.60 26.80 13.20
CA CYS A 41 1.23 26.40 11.85
C CYS A 41 2.39 25.67 11.14
N GLU A 42 2.06 24.70 10.30
CA GLU A 42 3.05 23.95 9.53
C GLU A 42 3.81 24.83 8.52
N ASN A 43 3.16 25.85 7.94
CA ASN A 43 3.79 26.76 6.99
C ASN A 43 4.82 27.67 7.74
N PRO A 44 6.11 27.64 7.36
CA PRO A 44 7.15 28.42 8.04
C PRO A 44 6.92 29.94 7.98
N GLU A 45 6.28 30.43 6.91
CA GLU A 45 5.95 31.85 6.72
C GLU A 45 4.72 32.29 7.52
N CYS A 46 4.01 31.34 8.13
CA CYS A 46 2.88 31.61 8.97
C CYS A 46 3.29 31.79 10.45
N THR A 47 2.80 32.87 11.04
CA THR A 47 3.03 33.23 12.45
C THR A 47 1.95 32.68 13.38
N MET A 48 0.95 31.97 12.85
CA MET A 48 -0.15 31.44 13.63
C MET A 48 0.28 30.44 14.67
N THR A 49 -0.21 30.67 15.89
CA THR A 49 -0.02 29.77 17.02
C THR A 49 -1.34 29.50 17.72
N LEU A 50 -1.46 28.28 18.22
CA LEU A 50 -2.58 27.87 19.06
C LEU A 50 -2.03 27.20 20.31
N HIS A 51 -2.82 27.24 21.37
CA HIS A 51 -2.52 26.50 22.57
C HIS A 51 -3.74 25.73 23.04
N THR A 52 -3.51 24.46 23.36
CA THR A 52 -4.50 23.57 23.96
C THR A 52 -4.12 23.26 25.39
N ASP A 53 -5.10 22.80 26.15
CA ASP A 53 -4.87 22.17 27.45
C ASP A 53 -4.19 20.80 27.27
N ILE A 54 -3.75 20.19 28.38
CA ILE A 54 -3.21 18.83 28.41
C ILE A 54 -4.21 17.83 27.81
N ASN A 55 -5.51 18.08 28.06
CA ASN A 55 -6.65 17.31 27.56
C ASN A 55 -7.07 17.66 26.13
N ASP A 56 -6.23 18.39 25.38
CA ASP A 56 -6.44 18.74 23.98
C ASP A 56 -7.69 19.61 23.70
N VAL A 57 -8.17 20.33 24.73
CA VAL A 57 -9.21 21.36 24.60
C VAL A 57 -8.58 22.68 24.17
N LEU A 58 -9.19 23.38 23.20
CA LEU A 58 -8.69 24.68 22.73
C LEU A 58 -8.79 25.73 23.83
N ILE A 59 -7.66 26.32 24.23
CA ILE A 59 -7.62 27.44 25.18
C ILE A 59 -7.59 28.77 24.44
N GLY A 60 -6.86 28.85 23.31
CA GLY A 60 -6.86 30.06 22.49
C GLY A 60 -5.94 30.02 21.27
N THR A 61 -6.15 30.99 20.38
CA THR A 61 -5.40 31.19 19.13
C THR A 61 -4.77 32.59 19.12
N LYS A 62 -3.57 32.73 18.54
CA LYS A 62 -2.86 34.01 18.42
C LYS A 62 -2.32 34.21 17.00
N GLY A 63 -2.73 35.32 16.39
CA GLY A 63 -2.38 35.78 15.03
C GLY A 63 -3.51 35.58 14.04
N ASP A 64 -3.21 35.80 12.75
CA ASP A 64 -4.03 35.37 11.60
C ASP A 64 -3.20 34.54 10.59
N HIS A 65 -3.86 33.65 9.85
CA HIS A 65 -3.21 32.85 8.81
C HIS A 65 -2.82 33.73 7.61
N SER A 66 -1.57 33.59 7.17
CA SER A 66 -1.01 34.29 6.00
C SER A 66 -1.11 33.47 4.70
N HIS A 67 -1.84 32.34 4.72
CA HIS A 67 -1.98 31.45 3.58
C HIS A 67 -3.40 30.87 3.51
N LEU A 68 -3.79 30.39 2.33
CA LEU A 68 -5.08 29.75 2.12
C LEU A 68 -5.16 28.37 2.78
N PHE A 69 -6.39 27.93 3.04
CA PHE A 69 -6.69 26.58 3.49
C PHE A 69 -6.60 25.60 2.31
N GLU A 70 -6.01 24.43 2.54
CA GLU A 70 -5.82 23.37 1.53
C GLU A 70 -6.40 22.04 2.05
N PRO A 71 -7.74 21.87 2.01
CA PRO A 71 -8.42 20.73 2.62
C PRO A 71 -8.08 19.41 1.90
N GLU A 72 -7.81 19.45 0.60
CA GLU A 72 -7.43 18.29 -0.21
C GLU A 72 -6.12 17.68 0.30
N GLN A 73 -5.16 18.52 0.67
CA GLN A 73 -3.87 18.06 1.21
C GLN A 73 -4.06 17.33 2.54
N ILE A 74 -5.04 17.73 3.35
CA ILE A 74 -5.38 17.06 4.61
C ILE A 74 -5.99 15.69 4.32
N GLU A 75 -6.94 15.60 3.38
CA GLU A 75 -7.54 14.34 2.96
C GLU A 75 -6.49 13.35 2.44
N ILE A 76 -5.60 13.80 1.56
CA ILE A 76 -4.53 12.98 0.99
C ILE A 76 -3.58 12.48 2.08
N ARG A 77 -3.26 13.32 3.09
CA ARG A 77 -2.43 12.90 4.22
C ARG A 77 -3.11 11.86 5.10
N LYS A 78 -4.42 11.99 5.34
CA LYS A 78 -5.20 10.97 6.06
C LYS A 78 -5.19 9.64 5.31
N LEU A 79 -5.46 9.65 4.00
CA LEU A 79 -5.39 8.47 3.15
C LEU A 79 -4.01 7.81 3.20
N LYS A 80 -2.93 8.59 3.04
CA LYS A 80 -1.55 8.09 3.13
C LYS A 80 -1.26 7.43 4.47
N HIS A 81 -1.79 7.96 5.57
CA HIS A 81 -1.61 7.37 6.89
C HIS A 81 -2.30 6.01 6.98
N VAL A 82 -3.55 5.89 6.53
CA VAL A 82 -4.30 4.62 6.54
C VAL A 82 -3.60 3.55 5.71
N ILE A 83 -3.17 3.90 4.49
CA ILE A 83 -2.41 2.99 3.62
C ILE A 83 -1.10 2.56 4.30
N LYS A 84 -0.42 3.47 5.01
CA LYS A 84 0.81 3.16 5.74
C LYS A 84 0.59 2.13 6.83
N GLU A 85 -0.44 2.32 7.64
CA GLU A 85 -0.73 1.46 8.76
C GLU A 85 -1.20 0.08 8.28
N ARG A 86 -2.06 0.00 7.25
CA ARG A 86 -2.41 -1.26 6.61
C ARG A 86 -1.19 -1.97 6.02
N ALA A 87 -0.35 -1.25 5.27
CA ALA A 87 0.85 -1.83 4.65
C ALA A 87 1.88 -2.37 5.66
N LYS A 88 1.91 -1.83 6.88
CA LYS A 88 2.72 -2.34 7.99
C LYS A 88 2.13 -3.57 8.65
N ASN A 89 0.80 -3.67 8.72
CA ASN A 89 0.08 -4.70 9.49
C ASN A 89 -0.36 -5.90 8.65
N GLU A 90 -0.38 -5.74 7.33
CA GLU A 90 -0.81 -6.75 6.38
C GLU A 90 0.31 -7.12 5.40
N THR A 91 0.28 -8.36 4.92
CA THR A 91 1.18 -8.89 3.87
C THR A 91 0.59 -8.75 2.47
N THR A 92 -0.57 -8.12 2.32
CA THR A 92 -1.18 -7.80 1.02
C THR A 92 -0.26 -6.88 0.19
N PRO A 93 -0.22 -7.00 -1.14
CA PRO A 93 0.58 -6.10 -1.99
C PRO A 93 0.13 -4.64 -1.82
N VAL A 94 1.10 -3.73 -1.67
CA VAL A 94 0.83 -2.29 -1.49
C VAL A 94 -0.06 -1.69 -2.60
N PRO A 95 0.09 -2.04 -3.89
CA PRO A 95 -0.82 -1.55 -4.93
C PRO A 95 -2.28 -1.94 -4.67
N LYS A 96 -2.52 -3.17 -4.20
CA LYS A 96 -3.87 -3.64 -3.87
C LYS A 96 -4.44 -2.88 -2.67
N ILE A 97 -3.64 -2.65 -1.63
CA ILE A 97 -4.07 -1.83 -0.47
C ILE A 97 -4.42 -0.42 -0.94
N TYR A 98 -3.63 0.17 -1.84
CA TYR A 98 -3.86 1.50 -2.37
C TYR A 98 -5.20 1.58 -3.11
N ASP A 99 -5.50 0.62 -4.00
CA ASP A 99 -6.76 0.58 -4.75
C ASP A 99 -7.98 0.41 -3.82
N GLU A 100 -7.88 -0.50 -2.84
CA GLU A 100 -8.95 -0.72 -1.87
C GLU A 100 -9.22 0.52 -1.00
N GLU A 101 -8.15 1.17 -0.52
CA GLU A 101 -8.29 2.34 0.34
C GLU A 101 -8.70 3.58 -0.44
N THR A 102 -8.21 3.80 -1.66
CA THR A 102 -8.66 4.91 -2.50
C THR A 102 -10.12 4.78 -2.90
N ALA A 103 -10.60 3.56 -3.19
CA ALA A 103 -12.02 3.32 -3.45
C ALA A 103 -12.90 3.51 -2.20
N ARG A 104 -12.35 3.23 -1.01
CA ARG A 104 -13.06 3.37 0.27
C ARG A 104 -13.07 4.82 0.77
N PHE A 105 -11.98 5.56 0.59
CA PHE A 105 -11.87 6.95 0.98
C PHE A 105 -12.65 7.80 -0.02
N CYS A 106 -13.83 8.29 0.37
CA CYS A 106 -14.60 9.25 -0.42
C CYS A 106 -13.87 10.59 -0.50
N LEU A 107 -12.87 10.69 -1.38
CA LEU A 107 -12.09 11.90 -1.63
C LEU A 107 -12.92 12.95 -2.37
N THR A 108 -12.63 14.22 -2.10
CA THR A 108 -13.19 15.34 -2.87
C THR A 108 -12.62 15.34 -4.30
N SER A 109 -13.35 15.87 -5.28
CA SER A 109 -12.92 15.92 -6.70
C SER A 109 -11.54 16.54 -6.90
N LEU A 110 -11.21 17.59 -6.15
CA LEU A 110 -9.90 18.23 -6.17
C LEU A 110 -8.81 17.32 -5.57
N ALA A 111 -9.11 16.57 -4.52
CA ALA A 111 -8.19 15.60 -3.94
C ALA A 111 -7.95 14.41 -4.89
N ILE A 112 -8.98 13.92 -5.57
CA ILE A 112 -8.86 12.87 -6.59
C ILE A 112 -7.93 13.31 -7.72
N ALA A 113 -8.01 14.56 -8.17
CA ALA A 113 -7.15 15.09 -9.22
C ALA A 113 -5.66 15.15 -8.84
N ILE A 114 -5.34 15.18 -7.55
CA ILE A 114 -3.95 15.21 -7.03
C ILE A 114 -3.43 13.79 -6.77
N VAL A 115 -4.32 12.83 -6.50
CA VAL A 115 -3.97 11.45 -6.21
C VAL A 115 -3.65 10.71 -7.53
N PRO A 116 -2.45 10.13 -7.68
CA PRO A 116 -2.05 9.49 -8.93
C PRO A 116 -2.94 8.29 -9.25
N SER A 117 -3.31 8.15 -10.52
CA SER A 117 -4.14 7.04 -10.98
C SER A 117 -3.32 5.74 -11.08
N GLN A 118 -3.98 4.58 -10.98
CA GLN A 118 -3.32 3.26 -11.03
C GLN A 118 -2.43 3.08 -12.27
N ARG A 119 -2.78 3.66 -13.42
CA ARG A 119 -2.01 3.61 -14.68
C ARG A 119 -0.72 4.43 -14.62
N GLU A 120 -0.71 5.48 -13.81
CA GLU A 120 0.48 6.28 -13.53
C GLU A 120 1.36 5.62 -12.49
N ILE A 121 0.88 4.60 -11.77
CA ILE A 121 1.65 3.81 -10.79
C ILE A 121 2.21 2.54 -11.46
N SER A 122 2.79 2.68 -12.66
CA SER A 122 3.60 1.58 -13.23
C SER A 122 4.75 1.25 -12.26
N THR A 123 5.27 0.02 -12.28
CA THR A 123 6.31 -0.45 -11.34
C THR A 123 7.55 0.45 -11.29
N GLU A 124 7.90 1.11 -12.40
CA GLU A 124 8.95 2.12 -12.50
C GLU A 124 8.58 3.44 -11.80
N ILE A 125 7.31 3.87 -11.92
CA ILE A 125 6.82 5.11 -11.30
C ILE A 125 6.58 4.92 -9.80
N PHE A 126 6.24 3.71 -9.33
CA PHE A 126 6.18 3.43 -7.89
C PHE A 126 7.52 3.73 -7.22
N VAL A 127 8.65 3.26 -7.79
CA VAL A 127 10.00 3.58 -7.27
C VAL A 127 10.30 5.09 -7.34
N LEU A 128 9.85 5.79 -8.39
CA LEU A 128 10.02 7.24 -8.51
C LEU A 128 9.14 8.04 -7.54
N LEU A 129 7.92 7.60 -7.25
CA LEU A 129 7.03 8.15 -6.22
C LEU A 129 7.58 7.88 -4.81
N PHE A 130 8.31 6.78 -4.63
CA PHE A 130 9.09 6.47 -3.42
C PHE A 130 10.28 7.44 -3.26
N LEU A 131 11.02 7.71 -4.34
CA LEU A 131 12.15 8.64 -4.35
C LEU A 131 11.72 10.10 -4.16
N LYS A 132 10.55 10.48 -4.68
CA LYS A 132 9.93 11.81 -4.45
C LYS A 132 9.20 11.93 -3.09
N GLY A 133 9.22 10.90 -2.24
CA GLY A 133 8.61 10.92 -0.90
C GLY A 133 7.08 10.92 -0.89
N ILE A 134 6.46 10.54 -2.02
CA ILE A 134 5.01 10.48 -2.21
C ILE A 134 4.46 9.16 -1.64
N ILE A 135 5.22 8.06 -1.74
CA ILE A 135 4.98 6.78 -1.06
C ILE A 135 6.24 6.36 -0.28
N PHE A 136 6.07 5.53 0.74
CA PHE A 136 6.94 5.21 1.88
C PHE A 136 8.43 4.98 1.58
N LYS A 137 9.34 5.17 2.55
CA LYS A 137 10.71 4.62 2.42
C LYS A 137 10.65 3.08 2.57
N ASP A 138 10.84 2.39 1.45
CA ASP A 138 10.82 0.92 1.29
C ASP A 138 11.55 0.15 2.39
N SER A 139 12.70 0.65 2.85
CA SER A 139 13.50 -0.07 3.83
C SER A 139 12.81 -0.23 5.19
N SER A 140 11.91 0.69 5.57
CA SER A 140 11.19 0.62 6.84
C SER A 140 9.96 -0.27 6.78
N LEU A 141 9.20 -0.21 5.67
CA LEU A 141 8.04 -1.06 5.45
C LEU A 141 8.45 -2.51 5.19
N ASN A 142 9.42 -2.74 4.31
CA ASN A 142 9.89 -4.09 4.04
C ASN A 142 10.53 -4.71 5.28
N LYS A 143 11.18 -3.94 6.16
CA LYS A 143 11.62 -4.41 7.48
C LYS A 143 10.44 -4.77 8.38
N ALA A 144 9.41 -3.92 8.47
CA ALA A 144 8.23 -4.20 9.28
C ALA A 144 7.48 -5.45 8.80
N ARG A 145 7.33 -5.61 7.48
CA ARG A 145 6.71 -6.79 6.86
C ARG A 145 7.55 -8.05 7.05
N ARG A 146 8.89 -7.94 7.02
CA ARG A 146 9.79 -9.06 7.35
C ARG A 146 9.61 -9.57 8.77
N LEU A 147 9.18 -8.73 9.72
CA LEU A 147 8.86 -9.16 11.09
C LEU A 147 7.55 -9.96 11.17
N GLN A 148 6.66 -9.81 10.18
CA GLN A 148 5.37 -10.52 10.12
C GLN A 148 5.40 -11.75 9.21
N THR A 149 6.32 -11.80 8.25
CA THR A 149 6.52 -13.00 7.44
C THR A 149 7.39 -14.00 8.20
N PRO A 150 7.13 -15.32 8.06
CA PRO A 150 8.02 -16.34 8.61
C PRO A 150 9.45 -16.15 8.10
N ALA A 151 10.42 -16.53 8.92
CA ALA A 151 11.82 -16.52 8.52
C ALA A 151 11.99 -17.30 7.21
N ILE A 152 12.77 -16.75 6.28
CA ILE A 152 13.12 -17.46 5.05
C ILE A 152 13.80 -18.76 5.47
N PRO A 153 13.31 -19.92 5.07
CA PRO A 153 13.91 -21.18 5.48
C PRO A 153 15.32 -21.31 4.91
N ASP A 154 16.23 -21.89 5.69
CA ASP A 154 17.64 -22.07 5.31
C ASP A 154 17.86 -23.29 4.39
N SER A 155 16.84 -24.12 4.20
CA SER A 155 16.89 -25.30 3.34
C SER A 155 15.56 -25.53 2.63
N GLN A 156 15.56 -26.40 1.62
CA GLN A 156 14.34 -26.80 0.91
C GLN A 156 13.46 -27.80 1.69
N ILE A 157 13.90 -28.21 2.89
CA ILE A 157 13.17 -29.08 3.81
C ILE A 157 12.29 -28.17 4.68
N PHE A 158 11.09 -27.87 4.19
CA PHE A 158 10.07 -27.10 4.90
C PHE A 158 8.68 -27.58 4.50
N ASP A 159 7.71 -27.48 5.41
CA ASP A 159 6.33 -27.81 5.09
C ASP A 159 5.67 -26.63 4.36
N ILE A 160 4.85 -26.93 3.35
CA ILE A 160 4.06 -25.91 2.64
C ILE A 160 2.68 -25.86 3.28
N PRO A 161 2.29 -24.73 3.92
CA PRO A 161 0.97 -24.59 4.49
C PRO A 161 -0.14 -24.83 3.46
N ASP A 162 -1.24 -25.46 3.89
CA ASP A 162 -2.40 -25.77 3.03
C ASP A 162 -2.93 -24.56 2.26
N THR A 163 -2.86 -23.37 2.86
CA THR A 163 -3.26 -22.10 2.25
C THR A 163 -2.52 -21.79 0.94
N TYR A 164 -1.29 -22.30 0.76
CA TYR A 164 -0.49 -22.10 -0.44
C TYR A 164 -0.60 -23.27 -1.43
N THR A 165 -1.25 -24.37 -1.04
CA THR A 165 -1.45 -25.54 -1.91
C THR A 165 -2.71 -25.41 -2.77
N LYS A 166 -3.59 -24.44 -2.46
CA LYS A 166 -4.90 -24.25 -3.08
C LYS A 166 -5.03 -22.86 -3.71
N THR A 167 -5.89 -22.74 -4.71
CA THR A 167 -6.28 -21.45 -5.31
C THR A 167 -7.21 -20.67 -4.35
N LEU A 168 -7.51 -19.41 -4.67
CA LEU A 168 -8.50 -18.61 -3.94
C LEU A 168 -9.92 -19.23 -3.95
N LYS A 169 -10.21 -20.13 -4.91
CA LYS A 169 -11.47 -20.87 -5.01
C LYS A 169 -11.43 -22.20 -4.23
N GLY A 170 -10.29 -22.55 -3.65
CA GLY A 170 -10.08 -23.82 -2.92
C GLY A 170 -9.61 -24.99 -3.79
N ASP A 171 -9.44 -24.79 -5.10
CA ASP A 171 -8.98 -25.84 -6.01
C ASP A 171 -7.50 -26.17 -5.81
N PRO A 172 -7.03 -27.41 -6.07
CA PRO A 172 -5.62 -27.75 -6.01
C PRO A 172 -4.77 -26.88 -6.95
N PHE A 173 -3.67 -26.35 -6.43
CA PHE A 173 -2.73 -25.49 -7.15
C PHE A 173 -1.29 -26.00 -7.11
N LEU A 174 -0.85 -26.62 -6.02
CA LEU A 174 0.44 -27.31 -5.96
C LEU A 174 0.30 -28.70 -6.58
N CYS A 175 0.77 -28.87 -7.83
CA CYS A 175 0.65 -30.13 -8.57
C CYS A 175 1.80 -31.10 -8.28
N VAL A 176 3.01 -30.58 -8.09
CA VAL A 176 4.20 -31.39 -7.85
C VAL A 176 4.93 -30.85 -6.65
N ASP A 177 5.22 -31.75 -5.72
CA ASP A 177 6.13 -31.55 -4.62
C ASP A 177 6.98 -32.81 -4.47
N LYS A 178 8.21 -32.78 -4.99
CA LYS A 178 9.09 -33.96 -5.02
C LYS A 178 10.55 -33.59 -4.83
N PHE A 179 11.27 -34.41 -4.08
CA PHE A 179 12.73 -34.34 -4.03
C PHE A 179 13.35 -35.13 -5.18
N ILE A 180 13.99 -34.43 -6.13
CA ILE A 180 14.70 -35.04 -7.27
C ILE A 180 16.03 -35.63 -6.79
N LYS A 181 16.75 -34.94 -5.92
CA LYS A 181 17.97 -35.41 -5.26
C LYS A 181 17.83 -35.23 -3.75
N ARG A 182 18.79 -35.75 -2.97
CA ARG A 182 18.81 -35.67 -1.49
C ARG A 182 18.49 -34.28 -0.90
N LYS A 183 18.78 -33.19 -1.63
CA LYS A 183 18.53 -31.80 -1.19
C LYS A 183 17.93 -30.91 -2.29
N THR A 184 17.41 -31.47 -3.39
CA THR A 184 16.78 -30.68 -4.45
C THR A 184 15.32 -31.06 -4.61
N ARG A 185 14.43 -30.09 -4.39
CA ARG A 185 12.98 -30.16 -4.34
C ARG A 185 12.45 -29.42 -5.55
N LEU A 186 11.58 -30.06 -6.30
CA LEU A 186 10.83 -29.49 -7.40
C LEU A 186 9.42 -29.18 -6.91
N LEU A 187 9.06 -27.91 -7.01
CA LEU A 187 7.71 -27.43 -6.78
C LEU A 187 7.11 -26.99 -8.11
N LEU A 188 5.92 -27.50 -8.44
CA LEU A 188 5.17 -27.07 -9.61
C LEU A 188 3.79 -26.58 -9.18
N PHE A 189 3.53 -25.32 -9.49
CA PHE A 189 2.25 -24.67 -9.22
C PHE A 189 1.48 -24.45 -10.53
N ALA A 190 0.31 -25.07 -10.64
CA ALA A 190 -0.60 -24.88 -11.76
C ALA A 190 -2.03 -25.28 -11.38
N SER A 191 -3.03 -24.60 -11.91
CA SER A 191 -4.42 -25.06 -11.86
C SER A 191 -4.73 -26.00 -13.02
N ARG A 192 -5.77 -26.82 -12.89
CA ARG A 192 -6.23 -27.71 -13.98
C ARG A 192 -6.59 -26.93 -15.24
N GLU A 193 -7.19 -25.75 -15.09
CA GLU A 193 -7.52 -24.85 -16.20
C GLU A 193 -6.26 -24.33 -16.90
N GLN A 194 -5.22 -23.96 -16.13
CA GLN A 194 -3.94 -23.51 -16.68
C GLN A 194 -3.21 -24.63 -17.43
N LEU A 195 -3.22 -25.86 -16.91
CA LEU A 195 -2.61 -27.01 -17.59
C LEU A 195 -3.36 -27.35 -18.88
N LYS A 196 -4.70 -27.28 -18.87
CA LYS A 196 -5.52 -27.46 -20.07
C LYS A 196 -5.22 -26.38 -21.11
N LEU A 197 -5.13 -25.13 -20.68
CA LEU A 197 -4.74 -23.99 -21.52
C LEU A 197 -3.36 -24.20 -22.15
N LEU A 198 -2.39 -24.66 -21.36
CA LEU A 198 -1.03 -24.93 -21.81
C LEU A 198 -1.01 -26.06 -22.85
N PHE A 199 -1.81 -27.11 -22.64
CA PHE A 199 -1.95 -28.23 -23.57
C PHE A 199 -2.63 -27.85 -24.90
N GLU A 200 -3.64 -26.99 -24.84
CA GLU A 200 -4.38 -26.54 -26.03
C GLU A 200 -3.67 -25.41 -26.79
N SER A 201 -2.70 -24.73 -26.17
CA SER A 201 -2.05 -23.58 -26.78
C SER A 201 -1.03 -23.99 -27.83
N GLN A 202 -1.05 -23.29 -28.96
CA GLN A 202 -0.06 -23.46 -30.02
C GLN A 202 1.27 -22.77 -29.69
N ILE A 203 1.23 -21.73 -28.85
CA ILE A 203 2.41 -20.92 -28.50
C ILE A 203 2.58 -20.93 -27.00
N ILE A 204 3.70 -21.51 -26.57
CA ILE A 204 4.14 -21.51 -25.17
C ILE A 204 5.34 -20.58 -25.07
N LEU A 205 5.23 -19.59 -24.19
CA LEU A 205 6.34 -18.72 -23.82
C LEU A 205 6.92 -19.23 -22.51
N MET A 206 8.23 -19.28 -22.44
CA MET A 206 8.95 -19.83 -21.29
C MET A 206 10.01 -18.81 -20.87
N ASP A 207 10.05 -18.49 -19.58
CA ASP A 207 11.07 -17.60 -19.01
C ASP A 207 11.65 -18.22 -17.73
N GLY A 208 12.97 -18.19 -17.62
CA GLY A 208 13.71 -18.77 -16.52
C GLY A 208 14.58 -17.71 -15.88
N THR A 209 14.22 -17.27 -14.68
CA THR A 209 14.95 -16.21 -13.96
C THR A 209 15.77 -16.81 -12.82
N PHE A 210 17.10 -16.69 -12.92
CA PHE A 210 18.02 -17.14 -11.88
C PHE A 210 18.20 -16.09 -10.77
N SER A 211 18.17 -14.80 -11.13
CA SER A 211 18.39 -13.68 -10.19
C SER A 211 17.22 -13.45 -9.21
N ALA A 212 16.01 -13.90 -9.57
CA ALA A 212 14.80 -13.73 -8.76
C ALA A 212 14.47 -14.95 -7.90
N SER A 213 15.24 -16.04 -8.02
CA SER A 213 15.02 -17.26 -7.25
C SER A 213 15.42 -17.08 -5.78
N PRO A 214 14.64 -17.57 -4.80
CA PRO A 214 15.09 -17.66 -3.42
C PRO A 214 16.42 -18.43 -3.34
N LEU A 215 17.32 -18.05 -2.44
CA LEU A 215 18.65 -18.68 -2.30
C LEU A 215 18.60 -20.21 -2.11
N ILE A 216 17.49 -20.71 -1.56
CA ILE A 216 17.27 -22.13 -1.38
C ILE A 216 16.93 -22.86 -2.69
N PHE A 217 16.51 -22.20 -3.76
CA PHE A 217 16.17 -22.80 -5.07
C PHE A 217 17.12 -22.32 -6.16
N GLU A 218 17.47 -23.21 -7.10
CA GLU A 218 18.40 -22.91 -8.19
C GLU A 218 17.81 -21.93 -9.22
N GLN A 219 16.50 -22.03 -9.50
CA GLN A 219 15.84 -21.25 -10.53
C GLN A 219 14.34 -21.13 -10.26
N VAL A 220 13.74 -20.00 -10.66
CA VAL A 220 12.29 -19.87 -10.84
C VAL A 220 12.00 -19.89 -12.34
N TYR A 221 11.06 -20.75 -12.75
CA TYR A 221 10.72 -20.95 -14.15
C TYR A 221 9.22 -20.73 -14.36
N CYS A 222 8.89 -19.90 -15.34
CA CYS A 222 7.53 -19.49 -15.66
C CYS A 222 7.14 -20.01 -17.06
N LEU A 223 5.97 -20.64 -17.15
CA LEU A 223 5.35 -21.09 -18.39
C LEU A 223 4.09 -20.27 -18.64
N HIS A 224 3.99 -19.67 -19.82
CA HIS A 224 2.84 -18.87 -20.23
C HIS A 224 2.27 -19.41 -21.54
N ALA A 225 0.95 -19.54 -21.60
CA ALA A 225 0.22 -19.84 -22.81
C ALA A 225 -0.72 -18.67 -23.13
N ILE A 226 -0.81 -18.34 -24.42
CA ILE A 226 -1.70 -17.28 -24.90
C ILE A 226 -3.01 -17.93 -25.35
N LYS A 227 -4.14 -17.37 -24.90
CA LYS A 227 -5.48 -17.74 -25.38
C LYS A 227 -6.12 -16.52 -26.03
N TYR A 228 -6.30 -16.59 -27.35
CA TYR A 228 -7.08 -15.60 -28.08
C TYR A 228 -8.56 -15.92 -27.89
N GLN A 229 -9.30 -15.06 -27.20
CA GLN A 229 -10.76 -15.04 -27.31
C GLN A 229 -11.09 -14.37 -28.64
N GLN A 230 -11.35 -15.15 -29.68
CA GLN A 230 -12.08 -14.62 -30.82
C GLN A 230 -13.50 -14.33 -30.34
N CYS A 231 -13.88 -13.04 -30.27
CA CYS A 231 -15.28 -12.67 -30.24
C CYS A 231 -15.93 -13.21 -31.52
N LYS A 232 -16.60 -14.35 -31.44
CA LYS A 232 -17.57 -14.75 -32.47
C LYS A 232 -18.73 -13.76 -32.37
N HIS A 233 -18.66 -12.68 -33.15
CA HIS A 233 -19.87 -12.03 -33.60
C HIS A 233 -20.48 -12.97 -34.64
N ASP A 234 -21.42 -13.81 -34.19
CA ASP A 234 -22.32 -14.51 -35.09
C ASP A 234 -23.19 -13.42 -35.74
N PHE A 235 -22.73 -12.91 -36.89
CA PHE A 235 -23.57 -12.14 -37.80
C PHE A 235 -24.60 -13.12 -38.36
N ILE A 236 -25.74 -13.20 -37.69
CA ILE A 236 -26.96 -13.77 -38.27
C ILE A 236 -27.37 -12.78 -39.36
N LEU A 237 -26.99 -13.08 -40.61
CA LEU A 237 -27.60 -12.47 -41.79
C LEU A 237 -28.99 -13.11 -41.95
N SER A 238 -30.01 -12.39 -41.52
CA SER A 238 -31.41 -12.59 -41.94
C SER A 238 -31.74 -11.66 -43.10
#